data_AF-A0A7Z0KMB8-F1
#
_entry.id   AF-A0A7Z0KMB8-F1
#
_cell.length_a   1.000
_cell.length_b   1.000
_cell.length_c   1.000
_cell.angle_alpha   90.00
_cell.angle_beta   90.00
_cell.angle_gamma   90.00
#
_symmetry.space_group_name_H-M   'P 1'
#
loop_
_entity.id
_entity.type
_entity.pdbx_description
1 polymer ?
#
loop_
_entity_poly.entity_id
_entity_poly.type
_entity_poly.pdbx_seq_one_letter_code
_entity_poly.pdbx_strand_id
1 'polypeptide(L)'
;MKQALLILSVLGMGIAQTSTAAVTTFQTSNNITNISAASNYSSSKNIYSTKSGAYVSSNDEISQAISNLSAQAQQKEKQLSLSSSRLYAERQQQQVNTIPDSNSAPAIAAARASRVALSSSSGYCARYVRKALQSAGYEFTPNPSAYQYATRGTLDKAGFSKISNDMPTQVGDVIVYDRSSKRPHGHIQIFDGTDWISDFRQNSISPYSGVYAYTTWRDSKYVDDASASDRNIYLAMNDK
;
A
#
# COMPACT_ATOMS: atom_id res chain seq x y z
N MET A 1 46.68 8.81 -0.13
CA MET A 1 47.24 7.64 -0.84
C MET A 1 46.85 6.37 -0.09
N LYS A 2 46.77 5.21 -0.78
CA LYS A 2 47.19 3.84 -0.37
C LYS A 2 46.97 3.35 1.09
N GLN A 3 46.54 2.11 1.36
CA GLN A 3 46.02 0.99 0.53
C GLN A 3 45.55 -0.18 1.43
N ALA A 4 44.80 -1.14 0.85
CA ALA A 4 44.68 -2.57 1.24
C ALA A 4 44.02 -2.91 2.62
N LEU A 5 43.18 -3.95 2.80
CA LEU A 5 43.16 -5.38 2.36
C LEU A 5 44.29 -6.22 2.98
N LEU A 6 44.16 -7.51 3.35
CA LEU A 6 43.07 -8.50 3.61
C LEU A 6 43.74 -9.68 4.39
N ILE A 7 43.12 -10.80 4.82
CA ILE A 7 41.77 -11.36 4.58
C ILE A 7 40.93 -11.31 5.90
N LEU A 8 40.33 -12.32 6.54
CA LEU A 8 40.15 -13.78 6.34
C LEU A 8 38.73 -14.19 6.80
N SER A 9 38.21 -15.33 6.33
CA SER A 9 36.83 -15.81 6.58
C SER A 9 36.77 -17.31 6.91
N VAL A 10 35.70 -17.73 7.58
CA VAL A 10 34.99 -19.04 7.55
C VAL A 10 33.89 -18.94 8.63
N LEU A 11 32.59 -18.83 8.33
CA LEU A 11 31.63 -19.83 7.79
C LEU A 11 31.35 -21.02 8.71
N GLY A 12 30.15 -21.00 9.30
CA GLY A 12 29.47 -22.17 9.89
C GLY A 12 27.96 -21.90 9.90
N MET A 13 27.21 -22.53 9.00
CA MET A 13 25.74 -22.40 8.93
C MET A 13 25.07 -23.53 9.72
N GLY A 14 24.06 -23.20 10.54
CA GLY A 14 23.31 -24.16 11.35
C GLY A 14 21.98 -23.57 11.82
N ILE A 15 20.93 -23.78 11.03
CA ILE A 15 19.60 -23.16 11.18
C ILE A 15 18.85 -23.55 12.47
N ALA A 16 18.35 -22.53 13.17
CA ALA A 16 17.13 -22.61 13.98
C ALA A 16 16.42 -21.24 13.95
N GLN A 17 15.08 -21.25 13.91
CA GLN A 17 14.21 -20.07 14.06
C GLN A 17 13.89 -19.88 15.57
N THR A 18 13.43 -18.75 16.11
CA THR A 18 12.59 -17.65 15.57
C THR A 18 12.89 -16.28 16.23
N SER A 19 12.44 -15.20 15.59
CA SER A 19 11.97 -13.94 16.22
C SER A 19 12.81 -13.27 17.33
N THR A 20 13.98 -12.72 16.97
CA THR A 20 14.70 -11.77 17.86
C THR A 20 14.13 -10.35 17.75
N ALA A 21 13.95 -9.68 18.90
CA ALA A 21 13.63 -8.26 18.94
C ALA A 21 14.89 -7.42 18.64
N ALA A 22 14.89 -6.68 17.53
CA ALA A 22 16.00 -5.82 17.15
C ALA A 22 16.03 -4.55 18.02
N VAL A 23 16.85 -4.54 19.07
CA VAL A 23 17.12 -3.35 19.88
C VAL A 23 18.00 -2.38 19.08
N THR A 24 17.39 -1.34 18.50
CA THR A 24 18.13 -0.24 17.87
C THR A 24 18.77 0.63 18.96
N THR A 25 19.99 0.27 19.35
CA THR A 25 20.81 1.07 20.29
C THR A 25 21.23 2.39 19.62
N PHE A 26 20.49 3.46 19.89
CA PHE A 26 20.86 4.82 19.48
C PHE A 26 22.11 5.28 20.26
N GLN A 27 23.28 5.19 19.62
CA GLN A 27 24.51 5.79 20.17
C GLN A 27 24.47 7.32 20.03
N THR A 28 24.07 8.01 21.08
CA THR A 28 24.33 9.45 21.24
C THR A 28 25.76 9.66 21.73
N SER A 29 26.65 10.10 20.82
CA SER A 29 28.08 10.32 21.10
C SER A 29 28.34 11.52 22.01
N ASN A 30 28.05 11.36 23.30
CA ASN A 30 28.40 12.28 24.37
C ASN A 30 29.65 11.80 25.10
N ASN A 31 30.75 12.55 25.05
CA ASN A 31 31.97 12.21 25.79
C ASN A 31 31.76 12.44 27.29
N ILE A 32 31.65 11.35 28.06
CA ILE A 32 31.50 11.39 29.52
C ILE A 32 32.88 11.44 30.17
N THR A 33 33.31 12.65 30.58
CA THR A 33 34.49 12.84 31.43
C THR A 33 34.10 12.84 32.90
N ASN A 34 34.26 11.71 33.59
CA ASN A 34 34.15 11.66 35.05
C ASN A 34 35.30 12.47 35.67
N ILE A 35 34.98 13.63 36.25
CA ILE A 35 35.94 14.41 37.04
C ILE A 35 35.91 13.90 38.49
N SER A 36 37.09 13.75 39.07
CA SER A 36 37.35 12.97 40.30
C SER A 36 36.45 13.28 41.49
N ALA A 37 35.74 12.26 41.99
CA ALA A 37 35.14 12.27 43.32
C ALA A 37 36.07 11.56 44.32
N ALA A 38 36.73 12.34 45.18
CA ALA A 38 37.45 11.79 46.33
C ALA A 38 36.48 11.25 47.38
N SER A 39 36.89 10.24 48.14
CA SER A 39 36.03 9.50 49.08
C SER A 39 35.54 10.37 50.24
N ASN A 40 34.24 10.67 50.28
CA ASN A 40 33.51 11.01 51.50
C ASN A 40 32.00 10.71 51.35
N TYR A 41 31.33 10.40 52.46
CA TYR A 41 30.00 9.79 52.48
C TYR A 41 28.87 10.83 52.45
N SER A 42 28.53 11.36 51.27
CA SER A 42 27.24 12.04 51.01
C SER A 42 26.92 12.19 49.52
N SER A 43 25.68 11.82 49.16
CA SER A 43 24.88 12.27 47.99
C SER A 43 25.65 12.87 46.78
N SER A 44 26.23 11.99 45.95
CA SER A 44 26.81 12.36 44.66
C SER A 44 25.73 12.86 43.68
N LYS A 45 25.68 14.18 43.45
CA LYS A 45 24.89 14.81 42.38
C LYS A 45 25.63 14.73 41.05
N ASN A 46 24.97 14.25 40.01
CA ASN A 46 25.52 14.25 38.65
C ASN A 46 25.26 15.62 37.98
N ILE A 47 26.29 16.17 37.32
CA ILE A 47 26.25 17.48 36.67
C ILE A 47 26.36 17.27 35.16
N TYR A 48 25.39 17.76 34.40
CA TYR A 48 25.38 17.67 32.94
C TYR A 48 25.49 19.06 32.33
N SER A 49 26.49 19.25 31.46
CA SER A 49 26.75 20.53 30.80
C SER A 49 26.25 20.53 29.37
N THR A 50 25.58 21.60 28.97
CA THR A 50 25.24 21.89 27.58
C THR A 50 25.85 23.24 27.18
N LYS A 51 25.87 23.56 25.87
CA LYS A 51 26.37 24.86 25.39
C LYS A 51 25.55 26.07 25.88
N SER A 52 24.41 25.86 26.55
CA SER A 52 23.59 26.91 27.16
C SER A 52 23.80 27.06 28.68
N GLY A 53 24.64 26.23 29.30
CA GLY A 53 24.87 26.22 30.75
C GLY A 53 24.92 24.82 31.36
N ALA A 54 25.34 24.76 32.62
CA ALA A 54 25.35 23.53 33.41
C ALA A 54 24.00 23.32 34.13
N TYR A 55 23.44 22.13 33.99
CA TYR A 55 22.23 21.70 34.71
C TYR A 55 22.64 20.63 35.74
N VAL A 56 22.26 20.85 37.00
CA VAL A 56 22.57 19.93 38.11
C VAL A 56 21.32 19.16 38.46
N SER A 57 21.16 17.96 37.88
CA SER A 57 20.06 17.08 38.24
C SER A 57 20.49 16.03 39.26
N SER A 58 19.73 15.96 40.35
CA SER A 58 19.82 14.88 41.33
C SER A 58 19.54 13.52 40.69
N ASN A 59 20.03 12.45 41.31
CA ASN A 59 19.72 11.09 40.88
C ASN A 59 18.21 10.79 40.99
N ASP A 60 17.51 11.53 41.87
CA ASP A 60 16.06 11.47 42.04
C ASP A 60 15.33 12.08 40.84
N GLU A 61 15.76 13.25 40.32
CA GLU A 61 15.23 13.83 39.07
C GLU A 61 15.44 12.90 37.87
N ILE A 62 16.62 12.28 37.76
CA ILE A 62 16.92 11.33 36.68
C ILE A 62 16.00 10.10 36.78
N SER A 63 15.80 9.59 38.00
CA SER A 63 14.90 8.45 38.26
C SER A 63 13.43 8.80 37.96
N GLN A 64 12.99 10.01 38.32
CA GLN A 64 11.67 10.53 37.97
C GLN A 64 11.51 10.70 36.45
N ALA A 65 12.52 11.22 35.75
CA ALA A 65 12.49 11.36 34.29
C ALA A 65 12.38 9.99 33.59
N ILE A 66 13.13 8.99 34.04
CA ILE A 66 13.05 7.61 33.52
C ILE A 66 11.66 6.99 33.78
N SER A 67 11.11 7.19 34.99
CA SER A 67 9.76 6.73 35.36
C SER A 67 8.67 7.39 34.51
N ASN A 68 8.78 8.69 34.27
CA ASN A 68 7.87 9.43 33.40
C ASN A 68 7.95 8.95 31.94
N LEU A 69 9.16 8.66 31.43
CA LEU A 69 9.35 8.18 30.06
C LEU A 69 8.80 6.77 29.86
N SER A 70 8.98 5.86 30.84
CA SER A 70 8.42 4.50 30.76
C SER A 70 6.89 4.50 30.89
N ALA A 71 6.33 5.35 31.75
CA ALA A 71 4.88 5.56 31.82
C ALA A 71 4.30 6.12 30.50
N GLN A 72 4.99 7.06 29.84
CA GLN A 72 4.60 7.57 28.52
C GLN A 72 4.68 6.48 27.43
N ALA A 73 5.71 5.62 27.46
CA ALA A 73 5.83 4.49 26.55
C ALA A 73 4.65 3.52 26.70
N GLN A 74 4.33 3.10 27.92
CA GLN A 74 3.19 2.22 28.21
C GLN A 74 1.84 2.84 27.80
N GLN A 75 1.65 4.15 28.01
CA GLN A 75 0.46 4.86 27.53
C GLN A 75 0.37 4.83 25.99
N LYS A 76 1.49 5.03 25.29
CA LYS A 76 1.55 5.00 23.82
C LYS A 76 1.33 3.59 23.27
N GLU A 77 1.89 2.56 23.89
CA GLU A 77 1.62 1.15 23.56
C GLU A 77 0.13 0.81 23.73
N LYS A 78 -0.52 1.29 24.80
CA LYS A 78 -1.97 1.16 25.00
C LYS A 78 -2.78 1.92 23.94
N GLN A 79 -2.34 3.10 23.52
CA GLN A 79 -2.98 3.85 22.43
C GLN A 79 -2.84 3.12 21.08
N LEU A 80 -1.69 2.50 20.79
CA LEU A 80 -1.51 1.68 19.60
C LEU A 80 -2.40 0.43 19.65
N SER A 81 -2.45 -0.31 20.76
CA SER A 81 -3.29 -1.52 20.85
C SER A 81 -4.79 -1.22 20.76
N LEU A 82 -5.25 -0.11 21.35
CA LEU A 82 -6.62 0.40 21.18
C LEU A 82 -6.90 0.86 19.73
N SER A 83 -5.92 1.42 19.04
CA SER A 83 -6.06 1.80 17.62
C SER A 83 -6.12 0.58 16.71
N SER A 84 -5.21 -0.39 16.87
CA SER A 84 -5.19 -1.64 16.10
C SER A 84 -6.44 -2.49 16.33
N SER A 85 -6.96 -2.55 17.57
CA SER A 85 -8.21 -3.26 17.86
C SER A 85 -9.45 -2.54 17.30
N ARG A 86 -9.47 -1.19 17.28
CA ARG A 86 -10.51 -0.44 16.54
C ARG A 86 -10.45 -0.74 15.05
N LEU A 87 -9.27 -0.63 14.42
CA LEU A 87 -9.09 -0.90 12.99
C LEU A 87 -9.46 -2.34 12.63
N TYR A 88 -9.16 -3.31 13.50
CA TYR A 88 -9.59 -4.69 13.33
C TYR A 88 -11.11 -4.82 13.42
N ALA A 89 -11.77 -4.22 14.43
CA ALA A 89 -13.22 -4.27 14.58
C ALA A 89 -13.96 -3.56 13.44
N GLU A 90 -13.43 -2.43 12.96
CA GLU A 90 -13.94 -1.66 11.81
C GLU A 90 -13.83 -2.49 10.51
N ARG A 91 -12.72 -3.21 10.33
CA ARG A 91 -12.55 -4.22 9.27
C ARG A 91 -13.53 -5.39 9.39
N GLN A 92 -13.89 -5.84 10.59
CA GLN A 92 -14.91 -6.89 10.76
C GLN A 92 -16.35 -6.38 10.51
N GLN A 93 -16.61 -5.09 10.76
CA GLN A 93 -17.92 -4.46 10.50
C GLN A 93 -18.14 -4.17 9.01
N GLN A 94 -17.07 -3.86 8.27
CA GLN A 94 -17.07 -3.88 6.81
C GLN A 94 -17.06 -5.35 6.34
N GLN A 95 -18.25 -5.97 6.22
CA GLN A 95 -18.36 -7.35 5.73
C GLN A 95 -17.59 -7.52 4.42
N VAL A 96 -16.56 -8.37 4.45
CA VAL A 96 -15.61 -8.57 3.34
C VAL A 96 -16.25 -9.45 2.27
N ASN A 97 -17.25 -8.89 1.60
CA ASN A 97 -17.81 -9.45 0.38
C ASN A 97 -16.74 -9.36 -0.71
N THR A 98 -15.92 -10.41 -0.85
CA THR A 98 -14.90 -10.53 -1.91
C THR A 98 -15.50 -10.73 -3.30
N ILE A 99 -16.82 -10.69 -3.43
CA ILE A 99 -17.59 -10.81 -4.67
C ILE A 99 -18.62 -9.66 -4.67
N PRO A 100 -18.71 -8.84 -5.73
CA PRO A 100 -19.69 -7.76 -5.79
C PRO A 100 -21.13 -8.25 -6.00
N ASP A 101 -22.08 -7.72 -5.21
CA ASP A 101 -23.52 -7.94 -5.40
C ASP A 101 -24.10 -7.05 -6.51
N SER A 102 -25.37 -7.26 -6.88
CA SER A 102 -26.03 -6.57 -7.99
C SER A 102 -26.25 -5.06 -7.80
N ASN A 103 -26.16 -4.54 -6.57
CA ASN A 103 -26.26 -3.11 -6.25
C ASN A 103 -24.89 -2.44 -6.07
N SER A 104 -23.81 -3.21 -6.13
CA SER A 104 -22.44 -2.70 -6.05
C SER A 104 -22.11 -1.78 -7.24
N ALA A 105 -21.27 -0.77 -7.02
CA ALA A 105 -20.75 0.09 -8.09
C ALA A 105 -20.12 -0.69 -9.29
N PRO A 106 -19.28 -1.72 -9.10
CA PRO A 106 -18.76 -2.49 -10.24
C PRO A 106 -19.86 -3.25 -11.01
N ALA A 107 -20.84 -3.86 -10.34
CA ALA A 107 -21.95 -4.54 -11.00
C ALA A 107 -22.87 -3.56 -11.75
N ILE A 108 -23.21 -2.41 -11.14
CA ILE A 108 -23.98 -1.34 -11.79
C ILE A 108 -23.23 -0.85 -13.03
N ALA A 109 -21.93 -0.58 -12.95
CA ALA A 109 -21.14 -0.16 -14.10
C ALA A 109 -21.19 -1.20 -15.23
N ALA A 110 -20.97 -2.49 -14.93
CA ALA A 110 -20.98 -3.52 -15.95
C ALA A 110 -22.36 -3.71 -16.60
N ALA A 111 -23.43 -3.71 -15.80
CA ALA A 111 -24.81 -3.77 -16.29
C ALA A 111 -25.20 -2.53 -17.13
N ARG A 112 -24.65 -1.36 -16.80
CA ARG A 112 -24.81 -0.13 -17.60
C ARG A 112 -24.09 -0.24 -18.94
N ALA A 113 -22.86 -0.76 -18.98
CA ALA A 113 -22.14 -1.02 -20.23
C ALA A 113 -22.92 -2.01 -21.12
N SER A 114 -23.34 -3.13 -20.54
CA SER A 114 -24.09 -4.20 -21.22
C SER A 114 -25.37 -3.71 -21.90
N ARG A 115 -26.10 -2.81 -21.23
CA ARG A 115 -27.35 -2.21 -21.72
C ARG A 115 -27.16 -1.29 -22.93
N VAL A 116 -25.99 -0.70 -23.11
CA VAL A 116 -25.70 0.23 -24.21
C VAL A 116 -24.72 -0.34 -25.25
N ALA A 117 -24.30 -1.59 -25.09
CA ALA A 117 -23.39 -2.27 -25.99
C ALA A 117 -23.99 -2.38 -27.41
N LEU A 118 -23.21 -2.05 -28.42
CA LEU A 118 -23.57 -2.20 -29.82
C LEU A 118 -23.41 -3.66 -30.28
N SER A 119 -23.98 -3.98 -31.44
CA SER A 119 -23.80 -5.28 -32.12
C SER A 119 -22.40 -5.48 -32.71
N SER A 120 -21.62 -4.42 -32.88
CA SER A 120 -20.23 -4.43 -33.35
C SER A 120 -19.49 -3.18 -32.84
N SER A 121 -18.15 -3.22 -32.80
CA SER A 121 -17.39 -2.07 -32.29
C SER A 121 -17.54 -0.83 -33.18
N SER A 122 -17.70 0.31 -32.53
CA SER A 122 -17.69 1.65 -33.12
C SER A 122 -16.34 2.38 -32.95
N GLY A 123 -15.32 1.71 -32.40
CA GLY A 123 -14.02 2.30 -32.07
C GLY A 123 -14.02 3.20 -30.83
N TYR A 124 -15.10 3.19 -30.04
CA TYR A 124 -15.32 4.13 -28.92
C TYR A 124 -15.31 3.46 -27.55
N CYS A 125 -14.70 2.28 -27.39
CA CYS A 125 -14.63 1.51 -26.13
C CYS A 125 -14.36 2.38 -24.88
N ALA A 126 -13.35 3.26 -24.93
CA ALA A 126 -13.01 4.20 -23.85
C ALA A 126 -14.14 5.18 -23.47
N ARG A 127 -15.00 5.57 -24.42
CA ARG A 127 -16.16 6.43 -24.17
C ARG A 127 -17.30 5.66 -23.50
N TYR A 128 -17.50 4.39 -23.88
CA TYR A 128 -18.57 3.54 -23.36
C TYR A 128 -18.26 3.07 -21.94
N VAL A 129 -17.11 2.42 -21.72
CA VAL A 129 -16.70 1.96 -20.38
C VAL A 129 -16.59 3.13 -19.39
N ARG A 130 -16.06 4.28 -19.80
CA ARG A 130 -16.08 5.49 -18.96
C ARG A 130 -17.51 5.88 -18.54
N LYS A 131 -18.43 6.02 -19.49
CA LYS A 131 -19.81 6.43 -19.18
C LYS A 131 -20.48 5.45 -18.22
N ALA A 132 -20.24 4.16 -18.41
CA ALA A 132 -20.73 3.11 -17.54
C ALA A 132 -20.18 3.26 -16.11
N LEU A 133 -18.86 3.40 -15.95
CA LEU A 133 -18.20 3.65 -14.66
C LEU A 133 -18.72 4.92 -13.97
N GLN A 134 -18.74 6.06 -14.66
CA GLN A 134 -19.23 7.31 -14.07
C GLN A 134 -20.73 7.23 -13.70
N SER A 135 -21.53 6.47 -14.45
CA SER A 135 -22.95 6.22 -14.09
C SER A 135 -23.16 5.31 -12.87
N ALA A 136 -22.07 4.77 -12.30
CA ALA A 136 -22.05 4.00 -11.05
C ALA A 136 -21.34 4.74 -9.90
N GLY A 137 -20.96 6.01 -10.08
CA GLY A 137 -20.33 6.84 -9.04
C GLY A 137 -18.80 6.78 -8.99
N TYR A 138 -18.12 6.22 -10.00
CA TYR A 138 -16.66 6.31 -10.09
C TYR A 138 -16.22 7.66 -10.68
N GLU A 139 -15.66 8.53 -9.84
CA GLU A 139 -15.26 9.88 -10.25
C GLU A 139 -13.80 9.98 -10.70
N PHE A 140 -13.60 10.47 -11.93
CA PHE A 140 -12.28 10.69 -12.52
C PHE A 140 -12.35 11.56 -13.80
N THR A 141 -11.24 12.22 -14.15
CA THR A 141 -11.12 12.97 -15.41
C THR A 141 -11.06 12.04 -16.63
N PRO A 142 -11.88 12.25 -17.68
CA PRO A 142 -11.84 11.43 -18.90
C PRO A 142 -10.47 11.41 -19.59
N ASN A 143 -10.05 10.22 -20.07
CA ASN A 143 -8.96 10.11 -21.05
C ASN A 143 -9.49 9.88 -22.47
N PRO A 144 -8.82 10.44 -23.51
CA PRO A 144 -9.21 10.21 -24.91
C PRO A 144 -8.87 8.81 -25.45
N SER A 145 -7.83 8.14 -24.92
CA SER A 145 -7.44 6.77 -25.34
C SER A 145 -7.64 5.75 -24.23
N ALA A 146 -7.89 4.49 -24.58
CA ALA A 146 -8.15 3.41 -23.63
C ALA A 146 -6.91 3.04 -22.78
N TYR A 147 -5.73 2.94 -23.38
CA TYR A 147 -4.48 2.59 -22.67
C TYR A 147 -4.13 3.59 -21.53
N GLN A 148 -4.64 4.82 -21.62
CA GLN A 148 -4.40 5.89 -20.64
C GLN A 148 -5.12 5.67 -19.31
N TYR A 149 -6.18 4.86 -19.28
CA TYR A 149 -6.92 4.58 -18.05
C TYR A 149 -6.06 3.82 -17.02
N ALA A 150 -5.21 2.92 -17.50
CA ALA A 150 -4.15 2.29 -16.70
C ALA A 150 -2.91 3.21 -16.59
N THR A 151 -2.32 3.62 -17.72
CA THR A 151 -0.98 4.27 -17.73
C THR A 151 -0.90 5.67 -17.12
N ARG A 152 -2.03 6.34 -16.84
CA ARG A 152 -2.09 7.61 -16.10
C ARG A 152 -2.59 7.47 -14.65
N GLY A 153 -2.78 6.23 -14.18
CA GLY A 153 -3.34 5.91 -12.86
C GLY A 153 -4.79 6.39 -12.71
N THR A 154 -5.58 6.38 -13.78
CA THR A 154 -6.97 6.87 -13.72
C THR A 154 -7.91 5.88 -13.05
N LEU A 155 -7.74 4.58 -13.30
CA LEU A 155 -8.48 3.53 -12.59
C LEU A 155 -8.08 3.48 -11.11
N ASP A 156 -6.78 3.57 -10.81
CA ASP A 156 -6.25 3.66 -9.43
C ASP A 156 -6.91 4.81 -8.64
N LYS A 157 -6.89 6.04 -9.19
CA LYS A 157 -7.53 7.22 -8.59
C LYS A 157 -9.05 7.15 -8.53
N ALA A 158 -9.68 6.31 -9.36
CA ALA A 158 -11.11 6.02 -9.31
C ALA A 158 -11.46 4.93 -8.26
N GLY A 159 -10.48 4.43 -7.51
CA GLY A 159 -10.67 3.43 -6.44
C GLY A 159 -10.42 1.98 -6.85
N PHE A 160 -9.88 1.70 -8.04
CA PHE A 160 -9.55 0.33 -8.45
C PHE A 160 -8.14 -0.07 -7.97
N SER A 161 -7.95 -1.35 -7.62
CA SER A 161 -6.63 -1.99 -7.59
C SER A 161 -6.34 -2.60 -8.95
N LYS A 162 -5.08 -2.52 -9.41
CA LYS A 162 -4.58 -3.48 -10.39
C LYS A 162 -4.41 -4.83 -9.69
N ILE A 163 -4.89 -5.91 -10.30
CA ILE A 163 -4.74 -7.29 -9.80
C ILE A 163 -3.91 -8.14 -10.78
N SER A 164 -3.55 -9.37 -10.41
CA SER A 164 -2.98 -10.30 -11.40
C SER A 164 -4.01 -10.64 -12.47
N ASN A 165 -3.54 -10.78 -13.71
CA ASN A 165 -4.39 -11.20 -14.83
C ASN A 165 -4.86 -12.66 -14.68
N ASP A 166 -4.21 -13.46 -13.82
CA ASP A 166 -4.55 -14.85 -13.53
C ASP A 166 -5.62 -15.00 -12.44
N MET A 167 -6.07 -13.90 -11.82
CA MET A 167 -7.14 -13.93 -10.81
C MET A 167 -8.49 -14.35 -11.44
N PRO A 168 -9.33 -15.13 -10.74
CA PRO A 168 -10.69 -15.41 -11.18
C PRO A 168 -11.46 -14.11 -11.45
N THR A 169 -11.98 -13.97 -12.66
CA THR A 169 -12.70 -12.76 -13.11
C THR A 169 -14.00 -12.58 -12.33
N GLN A 170 -14.31 -11.33 -11.97
CA GLN A 170 -15.53 -10.93 -11.27
C GLN A 170 -16.27 -9.83 -12.02
N VAL A 171 -17.57 -9.69 -11.71
CA VAL A 171 -18.42 -8.66 -12.32
C VAL A 171 -17.85 -7.25 -12.03
N GLY A 172 -17.74 -6.44 -13.07
CA GLY A 172 -17.15 -5.12 -13.02
C GLY A 172 -15.62 -5.06 -12.99
N ASP A 173 -14.91 -6.19 -13.12
CA ASP A 173 -13.48 -6.17 -13.48
C ASP A 173 -13.29 -5.42 -14.80
N VAL A 174 -12.27 -4.55 -14.84
CA VAL A 174 -11.92 -3.74 -16.01
C VAL A 174 -10.57 -4.20 -16.55
N ILE A 175 -10.53 -4.61 -17.83
CA ILE A 175 -9.28 -4.88 -18.54
C ILE A 175 -8.91 -3.68 -19.40
N VAL A 176 -7.64 -3.27 -19.32
CA VAL A 176 -7.01 -2.29 -20.21
C VAL A 176 -5.87 -2.96 -20.98
N TYR A 177 -6.01 -3.03 -22.31
CA TYR A 177 -4.93 -3.39 -23.24
C TYR A 177 -4.10 -2.16 -23.58
N ASP A 178 -2.77 -2.31 -23.61
CA ASP A 178 -1.88 -1.23 -24.03
C ASP A 178 -1.98 -0.96 -25.54
N ARG A 179 -1.49 0.21 -25.95
CA ARG A 179 -1.39 0.61 -27.36
C ARG A 179 -0.35 -0.20 -28.12
N SER A 180 -0.54 -0.32 -29.43
CA SER A 180 0.45 -0.87 -30.36
C SER A 180 0.45 -0.08 -31.67
N SER A 181 1.40 -0.33 -32.57
CA SER A 181 1.46 0.30 -33.90
C SER A 181 0.18 0.11 -34.71
N LYS A 182 -0.49 -1.04 -34.57
CA LYS A 182 -1.80 -1.33 -35.19
C LYS A 182 -2.99 -0.77 -34.41
N ARG A 183 -2.81 -0.36 -33.15
CA ARG A 183 -3.88 0.04 -32.21
C ARG A 183 -3.39 1.19 -31.30
N PRO A 184 -3.22 2.41 -31.82
CA PRO A 184 -2.57 3.52 -31.09
C PRO A 184 -3.31 3.97 -29.83
N HIS A 185 -4.61 3.64 -29.71
CA HIS A 185 -5.44 3.99 -28.55
C HIS A 185 -5.54 2.88 -27.48
N GLY A 186 -4.98 1.68 -27.71
CA GLY A 186 -5.21 0.50 -26.87
C GLY A 186 -6.66 0.01 -26.91
N HIS A 187 -7.10 -0.69 -25.85
CA HIS A 187 -8.49 -1.11 -25.68
C HIS A 187 -8.89 -1.15 -24.20
N ILE A 188 -10.19 -1.02 -23.91
CA ILE A 188 -10.73 -1.11 -22.54
C ILE A 188 -12.11 -1.77 -22.56
N GLN A 189 -12.36 -2.61 -21.58
CA GLN A 189 -13.55 -3.44 -21.45
C GLN A 189 -13.86 -3.73 -19.97
N ILE A 190 -15.12 -4.02 -19.65
CA ILE A 190 -15.61 -4.35 -18.31
C ILE A 190 -16.39 -5.68 -18.36
N PHE A 191 -16.24 -6.57 -17.39
CA PHE A 191 -16.89 -7.88 -17.36
C PHE A 191 -18.30 -7.79 -16.76
N ASP A 192 -19.33 -8.30 -17.44
CA ASP A 192 -20.74 -8.21 -16.97
C ASP A 192 -21.24 -9.38 -16.12
N GLY A 193 -20.35 -10.31 -15.77
CA GLY A 193 -20.69 -11.58 -15.12
C GLY A 193 -20.73 -12.76 -16.11
N THR A 194 -20.88 -12.47 -17.40
CA THR A 194 -20.88 -13.48 -18.48
C THR A 194 -19.86 -13.15 -19.58
N ASP A 195 -19.88 -11.92 -20.10
CA ASP A 195 -19.07 -11.49 -21.24
C ASP A 195 -18.24 -10.23 -20.93
N TRP A 196 -17.24 -9.98 -21.78
CA TRP A 196 -16.48 -8.73 -21.77
C TRP A 196 -17.15 -7.67 -22.65
N ILE A 197 -17.46 -6.52 -22.06
CA ILE A 197 -18.18 -5.43 -22.71
C ILE A 197 -17.29 -4.21 -22.89
N SER A 198 -17.21 -3.67 -24.10
CA SER A 198 -16.44 -2.46 -24.41
C SER A 198 -17.34 -1.35 -24.93
N ASP A 199 -17.34 -1.08 -26.23
CA ASP A 199 -18.48 -0.44 -26.92
C ASP A 199 -19.42 -1.45 -27.59
N PHE A 200 -19.07 -2.74 -27.54
CA PHE A 200 -19.84 -3.90 -27.99
C PHE A 200 -19.61 -5.10 -27.05
N ARG A 201 -20.43 -6.14 -27.16
CA ARG A 201 -20.24 -7.41 -26.43
C ARG A 201 -19.20 -8.29 -27.15
N GLN A 202 -18.23 -8.83 -26.42
CA GLN A 202 -17.13 -9.61 -26.97
C GLN A 202 -17.29 -11.10 -26.69
N ASN A 203 -17.10 -11.93 -27.72
CA ASN A 203 -17.12 -13.40 -27.64
C ASN A 203 -15.89 -13.99 -26.89
N SER A 204 -14.96 -13.15 -26.44
CA SER A 204 -13.69 -13.55 -25.81
C SER A 204 -13.05 -12.38 -25.05
N ILE A 205 -12.18 -12.72 -24.09
CA ILE A 205 -11.38 -11.76 -23.31
C ILE A 205 -10.54 -10.86 -24.22
N SER A 206 -9.80 -11.44 -25.18
CA SER A 206 -9.13 -10.66 -26.22
C SER A 206 -10.08 -10.46 -27.40
N PRO A 207 -10.39 -9.21 -27.80
CA PRO A 207 -11.08 -8.94 -29.06
C PRO A 207 -10.16 -9.11 -30.30
N TYR A 208 -8.90 -9.50 -30.10
CA TYR A 208 -7.85 -9.52 -31.12
C TYR A 208 -7.14 -10.87 -31.21
N SER A 209 -6.72 -11.25 -32.42
CA SER A 209 -5.80 -12.37 -32.63
C SER A 209 -4.36 -11.99 -32.24
N GLY A 210 -3.72 -12.84 -31.43
CA GLY A 210 -2.36 -12.65 -30.90
C GLY A 210 -2.34 -12.29 -29.40
N VAL A 211 -1.14 -12.35 -28.82
CA VAL A 211 -0.88 -11.95 -27.43
C VAL A 211 -0.63 -10.44 -27.38
N TYR A 212 -1.37 -9.73 -26.52
CA TYR A 212 -1.20 -8.30 -26.25
C TYR A 212 -1.05 -8.08 -24.76
N ALA A 213 -0.18 -7.15 -24.35
CA ALA A 213 -0.04 -6.77 -22.96
C ALA A 213 -1.32 -6.09 -22.47
N TYR A 214 -1.86 -6.57 -21.35
CA TYR A 214 -3.03 -6.00 -20.69
C TYR A 214 -2.89 -6.03 -19.17
N THR A 215 -3.75 -5.26 -18.50
CA THR A 215 -3.84 -5.19 -17.05
C THR A 215 -5.30 -5.31 -16.61
N THR A 216 -5.57 -6.20 -15.66
CA THR A 216 -6.88 -6.33 -15.01
C THR A 216 -6.96 -5.45 -13.76
N TRP A 217 -8.11 -4.82 -13.55
CA TRP A 217 -8.40 -3.88 -12.46
C TRP A 217 -9.74 -4.21 -11.80
N ARG A 218 -9.81 -4.18 -10.47
CA ARG A 218 -11.04 -4.43 -9.68
C ARG A 218 -11.26 -3.30 -8.68
N ASP A 219 -12.51 -2.94 -8.35
CA ASP A 219 -12.79 -1.97 -7.26
C ASP A 219 -12.13 -2.49 -5.97
N SER A 220 -11.31 -1.65 -5.33
CA SER A 220 -10.46 -2.02 -4.19
C SER A 220 -11.23 -2.65 -3.02
N LYS A 221 -12.55 -2.45 -2.91
CA LYS A 221 -13.41 -3.06 -1.89
C LYS A 221 -13.60 -4.57 -2.06
N TYR A 222 -13.41 -5.08 -3.28
CA TYR A 222 -13.65 -6.48 -3.68
C TYR A 222 -12.34 -7.23 -3.97
N VAL A 223 -11.23 -6.68 -3.49
CA VAL A 223 -9.87 -7.22 -3.63
C VAL A 223 -9.50 -7.91 -2.32
N ASP A 224 -8.98 -9.13 -2.40
CA ASP A 224 -8.62 -9.89 -1.20
C ASP A 224 -7.39 -9.30 -0.48
N ASP A 225 -7.34 -9.46 0.85
CA ASP A 225 -6.26 -8.88 1.68
C ASP A 225 -4.87 -9.41 1.27
N ALA A 226 -4.83 -10.59 0.63
CA ALA A 226 -3.64 -11.16 0.00
C ALA A 226 -3.08 -10.25 -1.10
N SER A 227 -3.89 -9.83 -2.08
CA SER A 227 -3.45 -8.92 -3.15
C SER A 227 -3.50 -7.43 -2.77
N ALA A 228 -4.20 -7.07 -1.68
CA ALA A 228 -4.07 -5.76 -1.05
C ALA A 228 -2.74 -5.60 -0.27
N SER A 229 -2.13 -6.69 0.20
CA SER A 229 -0.93 -6.64 1.06
C SER A 229 0.28 -5.96 0.40
N ASP A 230 0.45 -6.09 -0.92
CA ASP A 230 1.49 -5.40 -1.70
C ASP A 230 1.40 -3.87 -1.57
N ARG A 231 0.20 -3.30 -1.38
CA ARG A 231 0.03 -1.84 -1.16
C ARG A 231 0.68 -1.36 0.13
N ASN A 232 0.60 -2.16 1.21
CA ASN A 232 1.23 -1.79 2.49
C ASN A 232 2.76 -1.78 2.39
N ILE A 233 3.34 -2.57 1.50
CA ILE A 233 4.78 -2.54 1.21
C ILE A 233 5.11 -1.33 0.32
N TYR A 234 4.37 -1.11 -0.78
CA TYR A 234 4.68 -0.03 -1.72
C TYR A 234 4.43 1.39 -1.18
N LEU A 235 3.38 1.63 -0.39
CA LEU A 235 3.18 2.96 0.23
C LEU A 235 4.27 3.25 1.26
N ALA A 236 4.63 2.27 2.10
CA ALA A 236 5.69 2.40 3.09
C ALA A 236 7.11 2.57 2.51
N MET A 237 7.28 2.42 1.18
CA MET A 237 8.54 2.60 0.48
C MET A 237 8.63 3.91 -0.33
N ASN A 238 7.51 4.60 -0.58
CA ASN A 238 7.47 5.85 -1.36
C ASN A 238 7.45 7.13 -0.51
N ASP A 239 7.17 7.07 0.79
CA ASP A 239 7.30 8.21 1.71
C ASP A 239 8.77 8.39 2.19
N LYS A 240 9.67 8.76 1.27
CA LYS A 240 11.10 9.05 1.53
C LYS A 240 11.66 10.16 0.63
#